data_AF-A0A2M7I9Z9-F1
#
_entry.id   AF-A0A2M7I9Z9-F1
#
_cell.length_a   1.000
_cell.length_b   1.000
_cell.length_c   1.000
_cell.angle_alpha   90.00
_cell.angle_beta   90.00
_cell.angle_gamma   90.00
#
_symmetry.space_group_name_H-M   'P 1'
#
loop_
_entity.id
_entity.type
_entity.pdbx_description
1 polymer ?
#
loop_
_entity_poly.entity_id
_entity_poly.type
_entity_poly.pdbx_seq_one_letter_code
_entity_poly.pdbx_strand_id
1 'polypeptide(L)'
;MQSLYKPRQYPPELRQAIGQMSDTAIEIANRWALGWPQTVKDLIATGEYLDALKAQEREEIRVKLEPGLSYLSSWEKAQEYGLCQHPPGASVAEDNDG
;
A
#
# COMPACT_ATOMS: atom_id res chain seq x y z
N MET A 1 -12.10 -10.71 4.94
CA MET A 1 -11.48 -11.59 3.93
C MET A 1 -11.40 -10.86 2.60
N GLN A 2 -10.60 -9.80 2.57
CA GLN A 2 -10.14 -9.16 1.34
C GLN A 2 -9.34 -10.18 0.52
N SER A 3 -9.48 -10.14 -0.79
CA SER A 3 -8.77 -11.02 -1.72
C SER A 3 -7.90 -10.18 -2.65
N LEU A 4 -6.72 -10.70 -3.01
CA LEU A 4 -5.86 -10.09 -4.01
C LEU A 4 -6.60 -10.02 -5.36
N TYR A 5 -6.75 -8.81 -5.91
CA TYR A 5 -7.49 -8.51 -7.14
C TYR A 5 -6.82 -9.11 -8.39
N LYS A 6 -5.48 -9.08 -8.45
CA LYS A 6 -4.69 -9.72 -9.52
C LYS A 6 -3.68 -10.70 -8.93
N PRO A 7 -4.16 -11.84 -8.44
CA PRO A 7 -3.30 -12.72 -7.68
C PRO A 7 -2.29 -13.42 -8.62
N ARG A 8 -2.56 -13.49 -9.94
CA ARG A 8 -1.61 -13.96 -10.98
C ARG A 8 -0.44 -13.00 -11.29
N GLN A 9 -0.50 -11.74 -10.86
CA GLN A 9 0.60 -10.79 -11.01
C GLN A 9 1.73 -11.08 -10.01
N TYR A 10 1.39 -11.67 -8.88
CA TYR A 10 2.32 -11.95 -7.80
C TYR A 10 2.90 -13.35 -7.96
N PRO A 11 4.21 -13.53 -7.73
CA PRO A 11 4.78 -14.85 -7.61
C PRO A 11 4.16 -15.59 -6.42
N PRO A 12 4.13 -16.93 -6.45
CA PRO A 12 3.40 -17.75 -5.47
C PRO A 12 3.83 -17.47 -4.03
N GLU A 13 5.12 -17.21 -3.79
CA GLU A 13 5.65 -16.89 -2.47
C GLU A 13 5.07 -15.59 -1.90
N LEU A 14 5.08 -14.52 -2.70
CA LEU A 14 4.49 -13.23 -2.32
C LEU A 14 2.99 -13.35 -2.09
N ARG A 15 2.32 -14.13 -2.94
CA ARG A 15 0.88 -14.36 -2.87
C ARG A 15 0.47 -15.07 -1.58
N GLN A 16 1.27 -16.05 -1.13
CA GLN A 16 1.09 -16.67 0.18
C GLN A 16 1.40 -15.70 1.31
N ALA A 17 2.49 -14.93 1.22
CA ALA A 17 2.87 -13.97 2.25
C ALA A 17 1.79 -12.90 2.46
N ILE A 18 1.30 -12.27 1.38
CA ILE A 18 0.20 -11.30 1.44
C ILE A 18 -1.10 -11.95 1.92
N GLY A 19 -1.36 -13.20 1.53
CA GLY A 19 -2.52 -13.95 2.01
C GLY A 19 -2.49 -14.29 3.50
N GLN A 20 -1.32 -14.23 4.15
CA GLN A 20 -1.16 -14.36 5.60
C GLN A 20 -1.14 -13.01 6.33
N MET A 21 -1.19 -11.89 5.61
CA MET A 21 -1.24 -10.54 6.20
C MET A 21 -2.67 -10.10 6.51
N SER A 22 -2.80 -8.93 7.17
CA SER A 22 -4.09 -8.32 7.51
C SER A 22 -4.86 -7.87 6.26
N ASP A 23 -6.18 -7.72 6.38
CA ASP A 23 -7.02 -7.18 5.29
C ASP A 23 -6.49 -5.82 4.75
N THR A 24 -5.95 -4.94 5.61
CA THR A 24 -5.33 -3.66 5.21
C THR A 24 -4.17 -3.85 4.23
N ALA A 25 -3.27 -4.80 4.48
CA ALA A 25 -2.15 -5.07 3.58
C ALA A 25 -2.63 -5.56 2.20
N ILE A 26 -3.72 -6.32 2.16
CA ILE A 26 -4.35 -6.78 0.91
C ILE A 26 -4.96 -5.59 0.16
N GLU A 27 -5.62 -4.66 0.86
CA GLU A 27 -6.14 -3.42 0.27
C GLU A 27 -5.03 -2.56 -0.34
N ILE A 28 -3.92 -2.37 0.39
CA ILE A 28 -2.76 -1.63 -0.10
C ILE A 28 -2.17 -2.33 -1.34
N ALA A 29 -1.98 -3.65 -1.28
CA ALA A 29 -1.48 -4.41 -2.42
C ALA A 29 -2.40 -4.29 -3.65
N ASN A 30 -3.71 -4.31 -3.46
CA ASN A 30 -4.69 -4.11 -4.53
C ASN A 30 -4.60 -2.69 -5.11
N ARG A 31 -4.51 -1.67 -4.25
CA ARG A 31 -4.34 -0.27 -4.68
C ARG A 31 -3.05 -0.09 -5.47
N TRP A 32 -1.95 -0.67 -5.01
CA TRP A 32 -0.67 -0.60 -5.71
C TRP A 32 -0.69 -1.33 -7.05
N ALA A 33 -1.29 -2.51 -7.13
CA ALA A 33 -1.44 -3.22 -8.39
C ALA A 33 -2.35 -2.51 -9.41
N LEU A 34 -3.32 -1.73 -8.93
CA LEU A 34 -4.23 -0.97 -9.78
C LEU A 34 -3.63 0.36 -10.24
N GLY A 35 -3.05 1.14 -9.31
CA GLY A 35 -2.48 2.46 -9.60
C GLY A 35 -1.06 2.41 -10.17
N TRP A 36 -0.19 1.54 -9.62
CA TRP A 36 1.23 1.49 -9.92
C TRP A 36 1.71 0.08 -10.26
N PRO A 37 1.09 -0.61 -11.24
CA PRO A 37 1.44 -1.99 -11.58
C PRO A 37 2.91 -2.17 -11.99
N GLN A 38 3.54 -1.13 -12.56
CA GLN A 38 4.94 -1.17 -12.97
C GLN A 38 5.89 -1.13 -11.77
N THR A 39 5.68 -0.21 -10.82
CA THR A 39 6.45 -0.15 -9.57
C THR A 39 6.28 -1.40 -8.73
N VAL A 40 5.05 -1.96 -8.67
CA VAL A 40 4.82 -3.23 -7.99
C VAL A 40 5.68 -4.33 -8.57
N LYS A 41 5.78 -4.43 -9.91
CA LYS A 41 6.65 -5.42 -10.55
C LYS A 41 8.12 -5.19 -10.22
N ASP A 42 8.56 -3.93 -10.17
CA ASP A 42 9.94 -3.57 -9.84
C ASP A 42 10.29 -3.97 -8.40
N LEU A 43 9.46 -3.59 -7.43
CA LEU A 43 9.61 -3.99 -6.03
C LEU A 43 9.54 -5.51 -5.83
N ILE A 44 8.73 -6.21 -6.63
CA ILE A 44 8.69 -7.68 -6.62
C ILE A 44 10.01 -8.25 -7.16
N ALA A 45 10.57 -7.63 -8.20
CA ALA A 45 11.84 -8.05 -8.79
C ALA A 45 13.04 -7.77 -7.89
N THR A 46 13.04 -6.67 -7.13
CA THR A 46 14.06 -6.37 -6.12
C THR A 46 13.87 -7.18 -4.82
N GLY A 47 12.68 -7.77 -4.62
CA GLY A 47 12.33 -8.50 -3.41
C GLY A 47 11.92 -7.62 -2.23
N GLU A 48 11.85 -6.30 -2.43
CA GLU A 48 11.53 -5.32 -1.39
C GLU A 48 10.02 -5.09 -1.21
N TYR A 49 9.19 -5.62 -2.12
CA TYR A 49 7.73 -5.42 -2.11
C TYR A 49 7.10 -5.75 -0.76
N LEU A 50 7.48 -6.86 -0.14
CA LEU A 50 6.89 -7.29 1.14
C LEU A 50 7.24 -6.35 2.29
N ASP A 51 8.46 -5.83 2.29
CA ASP A 51 8.91 -4.89 3.33
C ASP A 51 8.23 -3.53 3.16
N ALA A 52 8.18 -3.03 1.92
CA ALA A 52 7.44 -1.85 1.53
C ALA A 52 5.95 -1.94 1.93
N LEU A 53 5.32 -3.09 1.66
CA LEU A 53 3.91 -3.31 2.01
C LEU A 53 3.68 -3.27 3.53
N LYS A 54 4.56 -3.89 4.32
CA LYS A 54 4.49 -3.84 5.78
C LYS A 54 4.70 -2.43 6.33
N ALA A 55 5.65 -1.69 5.76
CA ALA A 55 5.88 -0.30 6.15
C ALA A 55 4.62 0.55 5.90
N GLN A 56 4.01 0.41 4.72
CA GLN A 56 2.78 1.11 4.37
C GLN A 56 1.61 0.72 5.27
N GLU A 57 1.44 -0.59 5.55
CA GLU A 57 0.41 -1.09 6.47
C GLU A 57 0.55 -0.43 7.85
N ARG A 58 1.77 -0.37 8.39
CA ARG A 58 2.03 0.24 9.70
C ARG A 58 1.67 1.72 9.72
N GLU A 59 2.02 2.46 8.66
CA GLU A 59 1.70 3.88 8.58
C GLU A 59 0.17 4.09 8.48
N GLU A 60 -0.54 3.30 7.66
CA GLU A 60 -2.01 3.40 7.56
C GLU A 60 -2.70 2.99 8.86
N ILE A 61 -2.20 1.97 9.56
CA ILE A 61 -2.71 1.59 10.88
C ILE A 61 -2.47 2.71 11.88
N ARG A 62 -1.27 3.32 11.88
CA ARG A 62 -0.93 4.43 12.78
C ARG A 62 -1.88 5.62 12.58
N VAL A 63 -2.11 6.02 11.33
CA VAL A 63 -3.05 7.10 10.99
C VAL A 63 -4.50 6.72 11.28
N LYS A 64 -4.91 5.46 11.07
CA LYS A 64 -6.25 4.98 11.47
C LYS A 64 -6.44 5.05 12.99
N LEU A 65 -5.44 4.68 13.76
CA LEU A 65 -5.44 4.70 15.23
C LEU A 65 -5.40 6.11 15.81
N GLU A 66 -5.15 7.13 14.99
CA GLU A 66 -5.05 8.50 15.47
C GLU A 66 -6.43 9.04 15.88
N PRO A 67 -6.65 9.27 17.19
CA PRO A 67 -7.98 9.47 17.76
C PRO A 67 -8.60 10.81 17.33
N GLY A 68 -7.75 11.79 16.99
CA GLY A 68 -8.16 13.14 16.63
C GLY A 68 -8.90 13.26 15.30
N LEU A 69 -8.92 12.21 14.48
CA LEU A 69 -9.50 12.26 13.12
C LEU A 69 -10.51 11.13 12.88
N SER A 70 -11.05 10.52 13.92
CA SER A 70 -12.02 9.40 13.82
C SER A 70 -13.27 9.71 12.97
N TYR A 71 -13.55 10.99 12.71
CA TYR A 71 -14.62 11.48 11.83
C TYR A 71 -14.24 11.54 10.34
N LEU A 72 -12.94 11.52 10.03
CA LEU A 72 -12.42 11.53 8.67
C LEU A 72 -12.38 10.13 8.09
N SER A 73 -12.72 10.03 6.81
CA SER A 73 -12.54 8.82 6.02
C SER A 73 -11.05 8.47 5.94
N SER A 74 -10.71 7.18 5.75
CA SER A 74 -9.30 6.75 5.60
C SER A 74 -8.53 7.54 4.53
N TRP A 75 -9.24 8.01 3.49
CA TRP A 75 -8.68 8.85 2.43
C TRP A 75 -8.33 10.27 2.93
N GLU A 76 -9.22 10.92 3.70
CA GLU A 76 -9.02 12.27 4.23
C GLU A 76 -7.92 12.27 5.27
N LYS A 77 -7.87 11.25 6.13
CA LYS A 77 -6.75 11.05 7.06
C LYS A 77 -5.42 10.89 6.33
N ALA A 78 -5.39 10.09 5.26
CA ALA A 78 -4.18 9.90 4.48
C ALA A 78 -3.73 11.22 3.83
N GLN A 79 -4.65 12.07 3.38
CA GLN A 79 -4.32 13.38 2.85
C GLN A 79 -3.79 14.33 3.94
N GLU A 80 -4.45 14.39 5.09
CA GLU A 80 -4.09 15.23 6.24
C GLU A 80 -2.67 14.91 6.77
N TYR A 81 -2.30 13.62 6.82
CA TYR A 81 -0.96 13.19 7.26
C TYR A 81 0.08 13.14 6.15
N GLY A 82 -0.27 13.50 4.91
CA GLY A 82 0.63 13.32 3.76
C GLY A 82 1.01 11.85 3.55
N LEU A 83 0.14 10.92 3.96
CA LEU A 83 0.37 9.49 3.86
C LEU A 83 0.35 9.10 2.39
N CYS A 84 1.56 8.87 1.87
CA CYS A 84 1.80 8.55 0.48
C CYS A 84 1.11 7.23 0.14
N GLN A 85 0.04 7.28 -0.67
CA GLN A 85 -0.70 6.08 -1.08
C GLN A 85 0.03 5.25 -2.16
N HIS A 86 1.10 5.82 -2.71
CA HIS A 86 1.94 5.20 -3.72
C HIS A 86 3.06 4.34 -3.08
N PRO A 87 3.50 3.28 -3.76
CA PRO A 87 4.63 2.48 -3.30
C PRO A 87 5.94 3.30 -3.21
N PRO A 88 6.89 2.93 -2.33
CA PRO A 88 8.13 3.69 -2.09
C PRO A 88 9.08 3.74 -3.30
N GLY A 89 8.90 2.86 -4.29
CA GLY A 89 9.63 2.87 -5.56
C GLY A 89 8.91 3.61 -6.69
N ALA A 90 7.70 4.13 -6.47
CA ALA A 90 7.07 5.01 -7.44
C ALA A 90 7.78 6.32 -7.21
N SER A 91 8.80 6.60 -8.05
CA SER A 91 9.50 7.87 -8.05
C SER A 91 8.47 8.95 -7.78
N VAL A 92 8.61 9.61 -6.63
CA VAL A 92 7.92 10.86 -6.36
C VAL A 92 8.34 11.76 -7.51
N ALA A 93 7.56 11.74 -8.58
CA ALA A 93 7.35 12.92 -9.37
C ALA A 93 6.63 13.83 -8.38
N GLU A 94 7.44 14.65 -7.72
CA GLU A 94 6.99 15.80 -6.97
C GLU A 94 5.95 16.52 -7.82
N ASP A 95 4.67 16.34 -7.52
CA ASP A 95 3.67 17.33 -7.85
C ASP A 95 3.77 18.39 -6.74
N ASN A 96 4.86 19.16 -6.83
CA ASN A 96 4.92 20.50 -6.32
C ASN A 96 4.11 21.36 -7.31
N ASP A 97 2.79 21.45 -7.11
CA ASP A 97 1.91 22.42 -7.77
C ASP A 97 0.97 22.96 -6.67
N GLY A 98 0.96 24.24 -6.28
CA GLY A 98 1.68 25.45 -6.67
C GLY A 98 1.19 26.57 -5.75
#